data_AF-A0A919D3I2-F1
#
_entry.id   AF-A0A919D3I2-F1
#
_cell.length_a   1.000
_cell.length_b   1.000
_cell.length_c   1.000
_cell.angle_alpha   90.00
_cell.angle_beta   90.00
_cell.angle_gamma   90.00
#
_symmetry.space_group_name_H-M   'P 1'
#
loop_
_entity.id
_entity.type
_entity.pdbx_description
1 polymer ?
#
loop_
_entity_poly.entity_id
_entity_poly.type
_entity_poly.pdbx_seq_one_letter_code
_entity_poly.pdbx_strand_id
1 'polypeptide(L)'
;MTRRPDGVDEDGALPGELEPLQWTPDRGPITEEEALGVLRRRRRNELSQAPKRQNAKRPEIPAELPPEGARKVPVVNRFPARYLAMAHARAEVEETNLTAILEEMLVKYATGKPTRPQTVSRRLLSLYTQKD
;
A
#
# COMPACT_ATOMS: atom_id res chain seq x y z
N MET A 1 -8.85 -1.39 22.73
CA MET A 1 -9.81 -2.23 22.00
C MET A 1 -10.25 -1.48 20.75
N THR A 2 -9.71 -1.85 19.59
CA THR A 2 -10.08 -1.24 18.30
C THR A 2 -11.51 -1.65 17.98
N ARG A 3 -12.41 -0.68 17.79
CA ARG A 3 -13.82 -0.93 17.47
C ARG A 3 -13.90 -1.80 16.20
N ARG A 4 -14.50 -2.98 16.31
CA ARG A 4 -14.67 -3.90 15.17
C ARG A 4 -15.55 -3.24 14.10
N PRO A 5 -15.23 -3.41 12.82
CA PRO A 5 -16.04 -2.88 11.74
C PRO A 5 -17.34 -3.68 11.61
N ASP A 6 -18.48 -3.01 11.75
CA ASP A 6 -19.82 -3.61 11.64
C ASP A 6 -20.02 -4.27 10.25
N GLY A 7 -20.61 -5.47 10.22
CA GLY A 7 -21.15 -6.10 9.00
C GLY A 7 -20.22 -7.04 8.21
N VAL A 8 -19.16 -7.57 8.81
CA VAL A 8 -18.35 -8.66 8.22
C VAL A 8 -18.68 -9.96 8.94
N ASP A 9 -19.08 -10.98 8.18
CA ASP A 9 -19.24 -12.35 8.69
C ASP A 9 -17.85 -12.94 9.00
N GLU A 10 -17.64 -13.44 10.22
CA GLU A 10 -16.33 -13.93 10.67
C GLU A 10 -15.87 -15.13 9.84
N ASP A 11 -16.80 -15.97 9.39
CA ASP A 11 -16.52 -17.16 8.57
C ASP A 11 -16.17 -16.82 7.11
N GLY A 12 -16.46 -15.60 6.66
CA GLY A 12 -16.20 -15.11 5.29
C GLY A 12 -15.07 -14.08 5.19
N ALA A 13 -14.42 -13.73 6.30
CA ALA A 13 -13.39 -12.70 6.34
C ALA A 13 -12.05 -13.20 5.77
N LEU A 14 -11.45 -12.41 4.88
CA LEU A 14 -10.12 -12.72 4.35
C LEU A 14 -9.00 -12.39 5.35
N PRO A 15 -7.82 -13.04 5.26
CA PRO A 15 -6.66 -12.64 6.02
C PRO A 15 -6.36 -11.13 5.88
N GLY A 16 -6.12 -10.44 6.99
CA GLY A 16 -5.86 -9.00 6.98
C GLY A 16 -7.12 -8.12 6.95
N GLU A 17 -8.31 -8.71 6.83
CA GLU A 17 -9.57 -8.00 6.66
C GLU A 17 -10.14 -7.44 7.97
N LEU A 18 -10.11 -8.24 9.04
CA LEU A 18 -10.57 -7.83 10.36
C LEU A 18 -9.42 -7.24 11.20
N GLU A 19 -8.23 -7.85 11.11
CA GLU A 19 -7.06 -7.49 11.92
C GLU A 19 -5.80 -7.31 11.05
N PRO A 20 -4.79 -6.54 11.49
CA PRO A 20 -3.52 -6.42 10.77
C PRO A 20 -2.84 -7.76 10.56
N LEU A 21 -2.30 -7.97 9.34
CA LEU A 21 -1.41 -9.09 9.06
C LEU A 21 -0.20 -9.04 10.00
N GLN A 22 0.18 -10.20 10.53
CA GLN A 22 1.34 -10.34 11.40
C GLN A 22 2.56 -10.77 10.61
N TRP A 23 3.73 -10.29 11.03
CA TRP A 23 5.00 -10.78 10.48
C TRP A 23 5.45 -12.03 11.25
N THR A 24 5.92 -13.05 10.52
CA THR A 24 6.60 -14.23 11.07
C THR A 24 7.95 -14.44 10.35
N PRO A 25 8.90 -15.20 10.90
CA PRO A 25 10.19 -15.44 10.24
C PRO A 25 10.11 -16.28 8.95
N ASP A 26 9.09 -17.13 8.84
CA ASP A 26 8.91 -18.15 7.82
C ASP A 26 7.91 -17.77 6.71
N ARG A 27 7.19 -16.65 6.85
CA ARG A 27 6.19 -16.22 5.86
C ARG A 27 6.79 -15.95 4.48
N GLY A 28 6.00 -16.25 3.45
CA GLY A 28 6.29 -15.92 2.05
C GLY A 28 5.96 -14.47 1.66
N PRO A 29 5.89 -14.17 0.36
CA PRO A 29 5.28 -12.93 -0.15
C PRO A 29 3.82 -12.79 0.30
N ILE A 30 3.24 -11.60 0.10
CA ILE A 30 1.81 -11.37 0.36
C ILE A 30 0.98 -12.15 -0.67
N THR A 31 -0.03 -12.89 -0.21
CA THR A 31 -0.96 -13.59 -1.12
C THR A 31 -2.04 -12.64 -1.66
N GLU A 32 -2.73 -13.04 -2.73
CA GLU A 32 -3.84 -12.25 -3.27
C GLU A 32 -4.99 -12.10 -2.26
N GLU A 33 -5.30 -13.16 -1.50
CA GLU A 33 -6.32 -13.12 -0.44
C GLU A 33 -5.95 -12.14 0.68
N GLU A 34 -4.69 -12.16 1.12
CA GLU A 34 -4.16 -11.19 2.10
C GLU A 34 -4.25 -9.76 1.57
N ALA A 35 -3.87 -9.54 0.31
CA ALA A 35 -3.94 -8.24 -0.33
C ALA A 35 -5.38 -7.73 -0.43
N LEU A 36 -6.31 -8.59 -0.83
CA LEU A 36 -7.73 -8.29 -0.94
C LEU A 36 -8.36 -8.00 0.44
N GLY A 37 -8.05 -8.81 1.45
CA GLY A 37 -8.52 -8.57 2.81
C GLY A 37 -8.07 -7.20 3.34
N VAL A 38 -6.80 -6.85 3.15
CA VAL A 38 -6.28 -5.52 3.51
C VAL A 38 -6.95 -4.41 2.70
N LEU A 39 -7.19 -4.60 1.40
CA LEU A 39 -7.88 -3.65 0.54
C LEU A 39 -9.31 -3.37 1.03
N ARG A 40 -10.08 -4.43 1.31
CA ARG A 40 -11.45 -4.34 1.85
C ARG A 40 -11.49 -3.60 3.17
N ARG A 41 -10.55 -3.90 4.08
CA ARG A 41 -10.43 -3.20 5.36
C ARG A 41 -10.12 -1.72 5.18
N ARG A 42 -9.14 -1.37 4.34
CA ARG A 42 -8.80 0.02 4.03
C ARG A 42 -10.01 0.75 3.48
N ARG A 43 -10.76 0.11 2.57
CA ARG A 43 -11.96 0.69 1.99
C ARG A 43 -13.05 0.93 3.04
N ARG A 44 -13.31 -0.02 3.94
CA ARG A 44 -14.25 0.18 5.07
C ARG A 44 -13.82 1.34 5.97
N ASN A 45 -12.53 1.47 6.25
CA ASN A 45 -12.00 2.59 7.03
C ASN A 45 -12.17 3.94 6.30
N GLU A 46 -11.93 4.00 4.98
CA GLU A 46 -12.18 5.20 4.19
C GLU A 46 -13.67 5.61 4.22
N LEU A 47 -14.57 4.64 4.04
CA LEU A 47 -16.01 4.88 4.04
C LEU A 47 -16.55 5.31 5.40
N SER A 48 -15.97 4.85 6.50
CA SER A 48 -16.38 5.26 7.84
C SER A 48 -15.99 6.71 8.17
N GLN A 49 -14.93 7.21 7.54
CA GLN A 49 -14.46 8.60 7.69
C GLN A 49 -15.07 9.56 6.65
N ALA A 50 -15.66 9.04 5.58
CA ALA A 50 -16.24 9.87 4.53
C ALA A 50 -17.50 10.62 5.04
N PRO A 51 -17.64 11.93 4.77
CA PRO A 51 -18.85 12.65 5.13
C PRO A 51 -20.05 12.02 4.43
N LYS A 52 -21.13 11.79 5.18
CA LYS A 52 -22.40 11.26 4.65
C LYS A 52 -23.01 12.30 3.69
N ARG A 53 -22.63 12.25 2.42
CA ARG A 53 -23.27 13.07 1.39
C ARG A 53 -24.68 12.53 1.16
N GLN A 54 -25.70 13.38 1.36
CA GLN A 54 -27.06 13.06 0.94
C GLN A 54 -27.05 12.73 -0.55
N ASN A 55 -27.68 11.61 -0.92
CA ASN A 55 -27.88 11.14 -2.31
C ASN A 55 -26.65 10.66 -3.11
N ALA A 56 -25.48 10.47 -2.50
CA ALA A 56 -24.37 9.80 -3.18
C ALA A 56 -24.45 8.27 -2.99
N LYS A 57 -24.38 7.49 -4.07
CA LYS A 57 -24.20 6.03 -3.99
C LYS A 57 -22.91 5.78 -3.20
N ARG A 58 -23.02 5.09 -2.06
CA ARG A 58 -21.84 4.75 -1.26
C ARG A 58 -20.92 3.88 -2.12
N PRO A 59 -19.63 4.21 -2.21
CA PRO A 59 -18.70 3.36 -2.90
C PRO A 59 -18.69 1.97 -2.27
N GLU A 60 -18.66 0.94 -3.09
CA GLU A 60 -18.74 -0.46 -2.65
C GLU A 60 -17.39 -0.98 -2.13
N ILE A 61 -17.44 -2.04 -1.33
CA ILE A 61 -16.26 -2.78 -0.90
C ILE A 61 -15.86 -3.74 -2.03
N PRO A 62 -14.59 -3.72 -2.50
CA PRO A 62 -14.16 -4.58 -3.60
C PRO A 62 -14.34 -6.07 -3.30
N ALA A 63 -14.93 -6.81 -4.24
CA ALA A 63 -15.04 -8.26 -4.16
C ALA A 63 -13.74 -8.96 -4.57
N GLU A 64 -12.95 -8.35 -5.44
CA GLU A 64 -11.71 -8.88 -6.02
C GLU A 64 -10.62 -7.80 -6.10
N LEU A 65 -9.38 -8.21 -6.33
CA LEU A 65 -8.30 -7.28 -6.62
C LEU A 65 -8.52 -6.64 -8.01
N PRO A 66 -8.06 -5.40 -8.23
CA PRO A 66 -8.03 -4.83 -9.58
C PRO A 66 -7.24 -5.76 -10.52
N PRO A 67 -7.71 -6.00 -11.75
CA PRO A 67 -6.98 -6.80 -12.71
C PRO A 67 -5.65 -6.12 -13.09
N GLU A 68 -4.66 -6.90 -13.53
CA GLU A 68 -3.31 -6.40 -13.85
C GLU A 68 -3.33 -5.25 -14.89
N GLY A 69 -4.24 -5.32 -15.87
CA GLY A 69 -4.44 -4.29 -16.89
C GLY A 69 -5.36 -3.13 -16.48
N ALA A 70 -5.74 -3.02 -15.20
CA ALA A 70 -6.59 -1.94 -14.73
C ALA A 70 -5.94 -0.56 -14.98
N ARG A 71 -6.77 0.46 -15.16
CA ARG A 71 -6.29 1.83 -15.32
C ARG A 71 -5.43 2.23 -14.11
N LYS A 72 -4.22 2.73 -14.38
CA LYS A 72 -3.32 3.27 -13.35
C LYS A 72 -4.00 4.40 -12.57
N VAL A 73 -3.81 4.38 -11.25
CA VAL A 73 -4.38 5.38 -10.33
C VAL A 73 -3.34 6.46 -10.00
N PRO A 74 -3.71 7.76 -10.05
CA PRO A 74 -2.80 8.82 -9.63
C PRO A 74 -2.63 8.79 -8.11
N VAL A 75 -1.37 8.92 -7.66
CA VAL A 75 -1.03 9.07 -6.25
C VAL A 75 -0.19 10.32 -6.05
N VAL A 76 -0.47 11.07 -4.98
CA VAL A 76 0.30 12.28 -4.63
C VAL A 76 1.25 11.92 -3.49
N ASN A 77 2.55 11.92 -3.78
CA ASN A 77 3.61 11.64 -2.81
C ASN A 77 4.48 12.88 -2.61
N ARG A 78 5.06 13.02 -1.41
CA ARG A 78 6.05 14.06 -1.10
C ARG A 78 7.44 13.42 -1.07
N PHE A 79 8.38 14.02 -1.78
CA PHE A 79 9.78 13.56 -1.85
C PHE A 79 10.74 14.69 -1.49
N PRO A 80 11.94 14.38 -0.97
CA PRO A 80 12.98 15.38 -0.79
C PRO A 80 13.42 15.96 -2.15
N ALA A 81 13.29 17.28 -2.31
CA ALA A 81 13.49 17.95 -3.59
C ALA A 81 14.85 17.67 -4.25
N ARG A 82 15.94 17.65 -3.44
CA ARG A 82 17.30 17.34 -3.91
C ARG A 82 17.37 15.98 -4.59
N TYR A 83 16.88 14.93 -3.93
CA TYR A 83 16.93 13.58 -4.48
C TYR A 83 15.97 13.39 -5.64
N LEU A 84 14.83 14.08 -5.65
CA LEU A 84 13.91 14.06 -6.78
C LEU A 84 14.59 14.64 -8.04
N ALA A 85 15.30 15.77 -7.92
CA ALA A 85 16.06 16.35 -9.03
C ALA A 85 17.17 15.41 -9.54
N MET A 86 17.92 14.78 -8.63
CA MET A 86 18.95 13.80 -8.99
C MET A 86 18.35 12.56 -9.68
N ALA A 87 17.19 12.08 -9.23
CA ALA A 87 16.51 10.93 -9.83
C ALA A 87 16.01 11.25 -11.24
N HIS A 88 15.51 12.47 -11.49
CA HIS A 88 15.16 12.92 -12.83
C HIS A 88 16.38 12.94 -13.77
N ALA A 89 17.48 13.55 -13.33
CA ALA A 89 18.72 13.61 -14.13
C ALA A 89 19.25 12.21 -14.46
N ARG A 90 19.18 11.28 -13.49
CA ARG A 90 19.57 9.88 -13.71
C ARG A 90 18.67 9.18 -14.72
N ALA A 91 17.35 9.33 -14.62
CA ALA A 91 16.42 8.71 -15.55
C ALA A 91 16.65 9.19 -17.00
N GLU A 92 17.03 10.46 -17.19
CA GLU A 92 17.39 11.00 -18.51
C GLU A 92 18.64 10.32 -19.09
N VAL A 93 19.69 10.12 -18.28
CA VAL A 93 20.91 9.38 -18.69
C VAL A 93 20.60 7.92 -19.04
N GLU A 94 19.64 7.30 -18.34
CA GLU A 94 19.18 5.92 -18.56
C GLU A 94 18.12 5.81 -19.69
N GLU A 95 17.86 6.89 -20.44
CA GLU A 95 16.86 6.96 -21.53
C GLU A 95 15.46 6.47 -21.11
N THR A 96 15.07 6.78 -19.87
CA THR A 96 13.81 6.36 -19.27
C THR A 96 13.10 7.52 -18.58
N ASN A 97 11.95 7.25 -17.97
CA ASN A 97 11.24 8.24 -17.16
C ASN A 97 11.11 7.76 -15.71
N LEU A 98 11.10 8.73 -14.79
CA LEU A 98 11.04 8.45 -13.36
C LEU A 98 9.78 7.66 -12.96
N THR A 99 8.65 7.83 -13.67
CA THR A 99 7.43 7.07 -13.40
C THR A 99 7.63 5.58 -13.62
N ALA A 100 8.30 5.17 -14.70
CA ALA A 100 8.62 3.78 -14.97
C ALA A 100 9.54 3.17 -13.90
N ILE A 101 10.55 3.92 -13.45
CA ILE A 101 11.43 3.50 -12.35
C ILE A 101 10.64 3.33 -11.04
N LEU A 102 9.76 4.27 -10.70
CA LEU A 102 8.93 4.18 -9.50
C LEU A 102 7.94 3.01 -9.56
N GLU A 103 7.39 2.72 -10.74
CA GLU A 103 6.53 1.57 -10.98
C GLU A 103 7.29 0.25 -10.79
N GLU A 104 8.49 0.13 -11.37
CA GLU A 104 9.36 -1.03 -11.18
C GLU A 104 9.69 -1.24 -9.69
N MET A 105 10.03 -0.16 -8.97
CA MET A 105 10.29 -0.21 -7.53
C MET A 105 9.06 -0.66 -6.73
N LEU A 106 7.87 -0.19 -7.11
CA LEU A 106 6.61 -0.59 -6.48
C LEU A 106 6.33 -2.08 -6.69
N VAL A 107 6.47 -2.58 -7.92
CA VAL A 107 6.26 -3.99 -8.25
C VAL A 107 7.26 -4.88 -7.49
N LYS A 108 8.54 -4.51 -7.46
CA LYS A 108 9.57 -5.22 -6.69
C LYS A 108 9.25 -5.26 -5.20
N TYR A 109 8.76 -4.14 -4.64
CA TYR A 109 8.36 -4.09 -3.23
C TYR A 109 7.13 -4.96 -2.94
N ALA A 110 6.11 -4.91 -3.80
CA ALA A 110 4.86 -5.62 -3.62
C ALA A 110 4.99 -7.14 -3.73
N THR A 111 5.87 -7.62 -4.63
CA THR A 111 6.07 -9.06 -4.89
C THR A 111 7.17 -9.68 -4.02
N GLY A 112 7.97 -8.86 -3.33
CA GLY A 112 9.01 -9.32 -2.41
C GLY A 112 8.47 -9.90 -1.09
N LYS A 113 9.32 -10.60 -0.34
CA LYS A 113 8.98 -11.04 1.03
C LYS A 113 9.03 -9.85 2.00
N PRO A 114 7.95 -9.58 2.75
CA PRO A 114 7.97 -8.60 3.83
C PRO A 114 9.16 -8.79 4.79
N THR A 115 9.90 -7.69 4.96
CA THR A 115 11.02 -7.61 5.88
C THR A 115 10.50 -7.41 7.31
N ARG A 116 11.22 -7.95 8.29
CA ARG A 116 10.92 -7.78 9.72
C ARG A 116 10.69 -6.28 10.07
N PRO A 117 9.60 -5.91 10.74
CA PRO A 117 9.24 -4.49 10.97
C PRO A 117 10.32 -3.66 11.66
N GLN A 118 11.06 -4.24 12.62
CA GLN A 118 12.14 -3.54 13.32
C GLN A 118 13.30 -3.19 12.38
N THR A 119 13.62 -4.08 11.43
CA THR A 119 14.65 -3.84 10.41
C THR A 119 14.24 -2.72 9.47
N VAL A 120 12.97 -2.70 9.03
CA VAL A 120 12.44 -1.61 8.20
C VAL A 120 12.50 -0.29 8.95
N SER A 121 12.05 -0.26 10.20
CA SER A 121 12.03 0.96 11.03
C SER A 121 13.44 1.54 11.19
N ARG A 122 14.44 0.70 11.53
CA ARG A 122 15.84 1.13 11.64
C ARG A 122 16.37 1.70 10.33
N ARG A 123 16.11 1.02 9.20
CA ARG A 123 16.54 1.46 7.87
C ARG A 123 15.90 2.78 7.45
N LEU A 124 14.62 3.00 7.75
CA LEU A 124 13.94 4.24 7.40
C LEU A 124 14.40 5.40 8.28
N LEU A 125 14.60 5.17 9.57
CA LEU A 125 15.16 6.18 10.48
C LEU A 125 16.55 6.65 10.01
N SER A 126 17.42 5.72 9.58
CA SER A 126 18.76 6.10 9.10
C SER A 126 18.75 7.02 7.89
N LEU A 127 17.70 6.97 7.04
CA LEU A 127 17.56 7.88 5.90
C LEU A 127 17.28 9.33 6.33
N TYR A 128 16.70 9.54 7.51
CA TYR A 128 16.36 10.86 8.02
C TYR A 128 17.37 11.40 9.05
N THR A 129 18.18 10.52 9.65
CA THR A 129 19.23 10.90 10.60
C THR A 129 20.60 11.12 9.96
N GLN A 130 20.77 10.82 8.67
CA GLN A 130 21.92 11.34 7.90
C GLN A 130 21.73 12.84 7.67
N LYS A 131 21.93 13.62 8.73
CA LYS A 131 22.30 15.04 8.64
C LYS A 131 23.81 15.10 8.80
N ASP A 132 24.44 15.89 7.95
CA ASP A 132 25.89 16.16 7.91
C ASP A 132 26.51 16.36 9.30
#